data_AF-A0A2D5J2Z3-F1
#
_entry.id   AF-A0A2D5J2Z3-F1
#
_cell.length_a   1.000
_cell.length_b   1.000
_cell.length_c   1.000
_cell.angle_alpha   90.00
_cell.angle_beta   90.00
_cell.angle_gamma   90.00
#
_symmetry.space_group_name_H-M   'P 1'
#
loop_
_entity.id
_entity.type
_entity.pdbx_description
1 polymer ?
#
loop_
_entity_poly.entity_id
_entity_poly.type
_entity_poly.pdbx_seq_one_letter_code
_entity_poly.pdbx_strand_id
1 'polypeptide(L)'
;MADDTFPDIVYTTVDEAPELASASLLPIIQAFASAADVTVGTRDISLAGRIIATFPDYLSDAQKQSDDLAALGEWVKTPQANVIKLPNISASVPQLVAAVKELQSQGYALPDYPETPATDEEKDVRARYDTIKGSAVNPVLREGNSDRRAAVAVKKYAQANPHRMGEWTADSKTRVSAMSGNDFFSNEVSATLPAAATAKIVLTTASGEDVVLKDAVSYPAGTVVDATFMSAKALDSFLESEIEKTKADGVLFSLHMKATMMKVSDPIIFGHAVKAWLKPVFEQYGDKMKALGVNPNSGLGDLLARVKDDADIMAAIDAVTAERPPMYMVNSDKGITNLHVPSDVIIDASMPALIRG
;
A
#
# COMPACT_ATOMS: atom_id res chain seq x y z
N MET A 1 -21.25 -14.13 25.68
CA MET A 1 -19.91 -14.70 25.92
C MET A 1 -19.55 -15.37 24.61
N ALA A 2 -18.69 -14.74 23.81
CA ALA A 2 -18.25 -15.32 22.55
C ALA A 2 -17.40 -16.55 22.89
N ASP A 3 -17.59 -17.63 22.15
CA ASP A 3 -16.85 -18.87 22.34
C ASP A 3 -15.37 -18.59 22.03
N ASP A 4 -14.55 -18.47 23.08
CA ASP A 4 -13.10 -18.16 22.99
C ASP A 4 -12.27 -19.34 22.49
N THR A 5 -12.90 -20.46 22.09
CA THR A 5 -12.21 -21.59 21.50
C THR A 5 -12.01 -21.36 20.01
N PHE A 6 -10.75 -21.17 19.62
CA PHE A 6 -10.35 -21.25 18.21
C PHE A 6 -10.60 -22.66 17.64
N PRO A 7 -11.06 -22.78 16.38
CA PRO A 7 -11.12 -24.06 15.69
C PRO A 7 -9.71 -24.62 15.43
N ASP A 8 -9.63 -25.91 15.11
CA ASP A 8 -8.36 -26.57 14.75
C ASP A 8 -7.71 -25.92 13.52
N ILE A 9 -8.51 -25.38 12.60
CA ILE A 9 -8.07 -24.58 11.46
C ILE A 9 -8.95 -23.32 11.38
N VAL A 10 -8.33 -22.14 11.36
CA VAL A 10 -9.02 -20.92 10.96
C VAL A 10 -8.86 -20.70 9.46
N TYR A 11 -9.98 -20.51 8.79
CA TYR A 11 -10.07 -20.04 7.42
C TYR A 11 -10.48 -18.57 7.42
N THR A 12 -9.63 -17.68 6.91
CA THR A 12 -9.91 -16.24 7.01
C THR A 12 -11.03 -15.81 6.07
N THR A 13 -12.05 -15.13 6.60
CA THR A 13 -12.99 -14.34 5.79
C THR A 13 -12.29 -13.06 5.36
N VAL A 14 -12.33 -12.76 4.06
CA VAL A 14 -11.54 -11.72 3.41
C VAL A 14 -12.42 -10.89 2.48
N ASP A 15 -11.88 -10.39 1.37
CA ASP A 15 -12.51 -9.44 0.49
C ASP A 15 -12.64 -10.01 -0.94
N GLU A 16 -13.51 -9.41 -1.75
CA GLU A 16 -13.56 -9.54 -3.21
C GLU A 16 -13.60 -11.00 -3.72
N ALA A 17 -12.80 -11.34 -4.73
CA ALA A 17 -12.83 -12.63 -5.40
C ALA A 17 -12.45 -13.81 -4.48
N PRO A 18 -11.41 -13.72 -3.61
CA PRO A 18 -11.13 -14.76 -2.64
C PRO A 18 -12.33 -15.08 -1.73
N GLU A 19 -13.07 -14.07 -1.27
CA GLU A 19 -14.24 -14.29 -0.41
C GLU A 19 -15.39 -14.95 -1.18
N LEU A 20 -15.64 -14.54 -2.42
CA LEU A 20 -16.61 -15.23 -3.29
C LEU A 20 -16.23 -16.70 -3.53
N ALA A 21 -14.94 -16.99 -3.68
CA ALA A 21 -14.46 -18.37 -3.79
C ALA A 21 -14.64 -19.17 -2.49
N SER A 22 -14.41 -18.53 -1.33
CA SER A 22 -14.64 -19.12 -0.01
C SER A 22 -16.08 -19.60 0.15
N ALA A 23 -17.06 -18.81 -0.29
CA ALA A 23 -18.48 -19.18 -0.21
C ALA A 23 -18.80 -20.52 -0.90
N SER A 24 -18.03 -20.90 -1.92
CA SER A 24 -18.15 -22.21 -2.59
C SER A 24 -17.26 -23.28 -1.95
N LEU A 25 -16.01 -22.96 -1.64
CA LEU A 25 -14.99 -23.95 -1.31
C LEU A 25 -14.97 -24.30 0.19
N LEU A 26 -15.25 -23.34 1.06
CA LEU A 26 -15.19 -23.53 2.51
C LEU A 26 -16.16 -24.63 3.01
N PRO A 27 -17.43 -24.71 2.58
CA PRO A 27 -18.32 -25.80 3.00
C PRO A 27 -17.80 -27.18 2.60
N ILE A 28 -17.11 -27.28 1.45
CA ILE A 28 -16.49 -28.53 1.01
C ILE A 28 -15.31 -28.88 1.92
N ILE A 29 -14.44 -27.92 2.23
CA ILE A 29 -13.31 -28.13 3.15
C ILE A 29 -13.83 -28.61 4.51
N GLN A 30 -14.85 -27.95 5.06
CA GLN A 30 -15.46 -28.31 6.34
C GLN A 30 -16.00 -29.75 6.34
N ALA A 31 -16.73 -30.15 5.30
CA ALA A 31 -17.29 -31.50 5.18
C ALA A 31 -16.22 -32.59 5.11
N PHE A 32 -15.11 -32.34 4.41
CA PHE A 32 -14.00 -33.30 4.35
C PHE A 32 -13.18 -33.33 5.64
N ALA A 33 -12.94 -32.17 6.27
CA ALA A 33 -12.20 -32.07 7.52
C ALA A 33 -12.95 -32.75 8.69
N SER A 34 -14.28 -32.64 8.73
CA SER A 34 -15.09 -33.27 9.77
C SER A 34 -15.01 -34.80 9.76
N ALA A 35 -14.72 -35.42 8.62
CA ALA A 35 -14.50 -36.87 8.54
C ALA A 35 -13.23 -37.34 9.28
N ALA A 36 -12.35 -36.40 9.64
CA ALA A 36 -11.14 -36.62 10.43
C ALA A 36 -11.21 -35.94 11.81
N ASP A 37 -12.41 -35.54 12.26
CA ASP A 37 -12.64 -34.82 13.51
C ASP A 37 -11.86 -33.50 13.62
N VAL A 38 -11.60 -32.83 12.48
CA VAL A 38 -10.93 -31.52 12.42
C VAL A 38 -11.97 -30.42 12.22
N THR A 39 -12.01 -29.46 13.14
CA THR A 39 -12.88 -28.30 13.05
C THR A 39 -12.27 -27.19 12.18
N VAL A 40 -13.07 -26.65 11.25
CA VAL A 40 -12.66 -25.51 10.41
C VAL A 40 -13.65 -24.38 10.61
N GLY A 41 -13.21 -23.30 11.25
CA GLY A 41 -14.02 -22.11 11.53
C GLY A 41 -13.44 -20.86 10.88
N THR A 42 -14.14 -19.74 10.99
CA THR A 42 -13.77 -18.49 10.33
C THR A 42 -13.42 -17.39 11.31
N ARG A 43 -12.58 -16.46 10.85
CA ARG A 43 -12.31 -15.17 11.50
C ARG A 43 -12.31 -14.10 10.43
N ASP A 44 -13.03 -13.01 10.69
CA ASP A 44 -13.24 -11.95 9.71
C ASP A 44 -12.17 -10.87 9.80
N ILE A 45 -11.35 -10.83 8.75
CA ILE A 45 -10.29 -9.84 8.56
C ILE A 45 -10.54 -9.00 7.30
N SER A 46 -11.75 -9.02 6.77
CA SER A 46 -12.18 -8.16 5.67
C SER A 46 -11.98 -6.68 6.03
N LEU A 47 -11.92 -5.81 5.02
CA LEU A 47 -11.88 -4.37 5.23
C LEU A 47 -13.10 -3.89 6.02
N ALA A 48 -14.30 -4.36 5.67
CA ALA A 48 -15.53 -4.00 6.35
C ALA A 48 -15.53 -4.44 7.82
N GLY A 49 -15.21 -5.71 8.10
CA GLY A 49 -15.15 -6.25 9.47
C GLY A 49 -14.15 -5.49 10.34
N ARG A 50 -12.97 -5.15 9.82
CA ARG A 50 -11.97 -4.35 10.54
C ARG A 50 -12.42 -2.92 10.81
N ILE A 51 -13.15 -2.29 9.89
CA ILE A 51 -13.75 -0.96 10.13
C ILE A 51 -14.77 -1.05 11.26
N ILE A 52 -15.71 -2.00 11.19
CA ILE A 52 -16.75 -2.19 12.21
C ILE A 52 -16.14 -2.44 13.59
N ALA A 53 -15.17 -3.35 13.68
CA ALA A 53 -14.49 -3.69 14.94
C ALA A 53 -13.70 -2.52 15.53
N THR A 54 -13.20 -1.61 14.68
CA THR A 54 -12.43 -0.45 15.12
C THR A 54 -13.33 0.64 15.70
N PHE A 55 -14.62 0.74 15.32
CA PHE A 55 -15.55 1.82 15.70
C PHE A 55 -16.77 1.39 16.54
N PRO A 56 -16.61 0.60 17.62
CA PRO A 56 -17.75 0.09 18.38
C PRO A 56 -18.55 1.20 19.10
N ASP A 57 -17.91 2.31 19.43
CA ASP A 57 -18.48 3.53 20.04
C ASP A 57 -19.49 4.26 19.13
N TYR A 58 -19.41 4.06 17.81
CA TYR A 58 -20.35 4.62 16.84
C TYR A 58 -21.52 3.68 16.50
N LEU A 59 -21.54 2.48 17.08
CA LEU A 59 -22.41 1.39 16.65
C LEU A 59 -23.37 0.93 17.75
N SER A 60 -24.56 0.50 17.33
CA SER A 60 -25.47 -0.20 18.22
C SER A 60 -24.91 -1.56 18.62
N ASP A 61 -25.38 -2.13 19.74
CA ASP A 61 -24.91 -3.44 20.21
C ASP A 61 -25.11 -4.57 19.19
N ALA A 62 -26.12 -4.46 18.32
CA ALA A 62 -26.39 -5.42 17.25
C ALA A 62 -25.43 -5.28 16.04
N GLN A 63 -24.79 -4.11 15.88
CA GLN A 63 -23.87 -3.82 14.78
C GLN A 63 -22.40 -4.06 15.17
N LYS A 64 -22.09 -4.17 16.47
CA LYS A 64 -20.73 -4.41 16.95
C LYS A 64 -20.25 -5.81 16.53
N GLN A 65 -18.97 -5.88 16.19
CA GLN A 65 -18.27 -7.11 15.84
C GLN A 65 -16.99 -7.25 16.70
N SER A 66 -16.54 -8.49 16.94
CA SER A 66 -15.26 -8.75 17.58
C SER A 66 -14.10 -8.27 16.70
N ASP A 67 -13.01 -7.82 17.34
CA ASP A 67 -11.73 -7.60 16.65
C ASP A 67 -11.02 -8.93 16.42
N ASP A 68 -11.46 -9.62 15.37
CA ASP A 68 -10.93 -10.92 14.97
C ASP A 68 -9.46 -10.84 14.52
N LEU A 69 -8.98 -9.68 14.03
CA LEU A 69 -7.57 -9.51 13.68
C LEU A 69 -6.70 -9.46 14.94
N ALA A 70 -7.12 -8.72 15.97
CA ALA A 70 -6.42 -8.70 17.25
C ALA A 70 -6.43 -10.09 17.92
N ALA A 71 -7.59 -10.77 17.92
CA ALA A 71 -7.70 -12.13 18.45
C ALA A 71 -6.78 -13.11 17.71
N LEU A 72 -6.74 -13.04 16.38
CA LEU A 72 -5.81 -13.84 15.57
C LEU A 72 -4.34 -13.51 15.86
N GLY A 73 -4.00 -12.24 16.06
CA GLY A 73 -2.64 -11.80 16.39
C GLY A 73 -2.11 -12.41 17.68
N GLU A 74 -2.97 -12.59 18.68
CA GLU A 74 -2.59 -13.32 19.89
C GLU A 74 -2.54 -14.83 19.66
N TRP A 75 -3.47 -15.38 18.88
CA TRP A 75 -3.51 -16.81 18.61
C TRP A 75 -2.29 -17.31 17.84
N VAL A 76 -1.80 -16.59 16.81
CA VAL A 76 -0.64 -17.01 15.99
C VAL A 76 0.67 -17.10 16.78
N LYS A 77 0.71 -16.58 18.01
CA LYS A 77 1.82 -16.71 18.96
C LYS A 77 1.75 -18.01 19.78
N THR A 78 0.71 -18.82 19.60
CA THR A 78 0.51 -20.09 20.31
C THR A 78 0.89 -21.29 19.46
N PRO A 79 1.36 -22.40 20.06
CA PRO A 79 1.70 -23.63 19.32
C PRO A 79 0.53 -24.27 18.57
N GLN A 80 -0.71 -23.99 18.98
CA GLN A 80 -1.93 -24.55 18.39
C GLN A 80 -2.39 -23.82 17.13
N ALA A 81 -1.76 -22.68 16.79
CA ALA A 81 -2.21 -21.85 15.68
C ALA A 81 -2.10 -22.56 14.33
N ASN A 82 -3.21 -22.62 13.61
CA ASN A 82 -3.26 -23.13 12.25
C ASN A 82 -4.22 -22.26 11.42
N VAL A 83 -3.63 -21.38 10.61
CA VAL A 83 -4.37 -20.36 9.85
C VAL A 83 -4.18 -20.58 8.36
N ILE A 84 -5.29 -20.77 7.65
CA ILE A 84 -5.35 -20.63 6.19
C ILE A 84 -5.69 -19.17 5.89
N LYS A 85 -4.65 -18.40 5.53
CA LYS A 85 -4.76 -16.99 5.19
C LYS A 85 -4.97 -16.79 3.68
N LEU A 86 -6.13 -16.26 3.29
CA LEU A 86 -6.44 -15.91 1.91
C LEU A 86 -5.94 -14.51 1.56
N PRO A 87 -5.81 -14.12 0.28
CA PRO A 87 -5.53 -12.72 -0.07
C PRO A 87 -6.63 -11.78 0.46
N ASN A 88 -6.25 -10.60 0.94
CA ASN A 88 -7.18 -9.57 1.46
C ASN A 88 -6.76 -8.18 0.99
N ILE A 89 -7.67 -7.21 1.08
CA ILE A 89 -7.40 -5.81 0.73
C ILE A 89 -6.41 -5.19 1.71
N SER A 90 -5.31 -4.67 1.17
CA SER A 90 -4.50 -3.66 1.84
C SER A 90 -5.01 -2.30 1.37
N ALA A 91 -5.88 -1.66 2.16
CA ALA A 91 -6.74 -0.60 1.63
C ALA A 91 -5.97 0.67 1.29
N SER A 92 -6.15 1.16 0.06
CA SER A 92 -5.87 2.55 -0.29
C SER A 92 -6.89 3.49 0.35
N VAL A 93 -6.62 4.80 0.38
CA VAL A 93 -7.58 5.79 0.88
C VAL A 93 -8.91 5.75 0.12
N PRO A 94 -8.94 5.71 -1.24
CA PRO A 94 -10.20 5.60 -1.97
C PRO A 94 -11.01 4.34 -1.63
N GLN A 95 -10.34 3.19 -1.49
CA GLN A 95 -11.01 1.94 -1.08
C GLN A 95 -11.59 2.02 0.33
N LEU A 96 -10.86 2.62 1.27
CA LEU A 96 -11.35 2.86 2.62
C LEU A 96 -12.60 3.76 2.59
N VAL A 97 -12.54 4.90 1.91
CA VAL A 97 -13.67 5.83 1.80
C VAL A 97 -14.89 5.17 1.14
N ALA A 98 -14.67 4.35 0.11
CA ALA A 98 -15.74 3.60 -0.54
C ALA A 98 -16.40 2.60 0.42
N ALA A 99 -15.60 1.82 1.17
CA ALA A 99 -16.11 0.87 2.15
C ALA A 99 -16.88 1.55 3.29
N VAL A 100 -16.38 2.69 3.80
CA VAL A 100 -17.08 3.50 4.82
C VAL A 100 -18.43 3.98 4.29
N LYS A 101 -18.48 4.52 3.06
CA LYS A 101 -19.74 4.96 2.43
C LYS A 101 -20.72 3.82 2.22
N GLU A 102 -20.24 2.64 1.82
CA GLU A 102 -21.07 1.46 1.67
C GLU A 102 -21.67 1.03 3.03
N LEU A 103 -20.87 0.96 4.09
CA LEU A 103 -21.33 0.64 5.44
C LEU A 103 -22.33 1.70 5.97
N GLN A 104 -22.06 2.99 5.74
CA GLN A 104 -22.99 4.07 6.08
C GLN A 104 -24.34 3.90 5.37
N SER A 105 -24.34 3.50 4.09
CA SER A 105 -25.58 3.22 3.34
C SER A 105 -26.38 2.04 3.91
N GLN A 106 -25.71 1.15 4.65
CA GLN A 106 -26.30 0.01 5.36
C GLN A 106 -26.71 0.36 6.81
N GLY A 107 -26.57 1.62 7.22
CA GLY A 107 -27.01 2.11 8.52
C GLY A 107 -25.96 2.06 9.64
N TYR A 108 -24.70 1.80 9.33
CA TYR A 108 -23.60 1.96 10.29
C TYR A 108 -23.26 3.45 10.43
N ALA A 109 -23.43 4.03 11.62
CA ALA A 109 -23.21 5.46 11.87
C ALA A 109 -21.71 5.82 12.00
N LEU A 110 -20.88 5.28 11.10
CA LEU A 110 -19.42 5.47 11.09
C LEU A 110 -19.06 6.90 10.68
N PRO A 111 -18.04 7.50 11.30
CA PRO A 111 -17.54 8.81 10.89
C PRO A 111 -16.85 8.73 9.53
N ASP A 112 -16.93 9.82 8.75
CA ASP A 112 -16.18 9.94 7.50
C ASP A 112 -14.67 9.94 7.75
N TYR A 113 -13.88 9.62 6.72
CA TYR A 113 -12.43 9.72 6.77
C TYR A 113 -11.98 11.18 6.56
N PRO A 114 -11.40 11.87 7.56
CA PRO A 114 -11.00 13.26 7.38
C PRO A 114 -9.63 13.32 6.71
N GLU A 115 -9.58 13.83 5.48
CA GLU A 115 -8.34 13.96 4.71
C GLU A 115 -7.36 14.96 5.34
N THR A 116 -7.90 16.09 5.83
CA THR A 116 -7.17 17.18 6.49
C THR A 116 -7.80 17.47 7.85
N PRO A 117 -7.53 16.65 8.89
CA PRO A 117 -8.18 16.80 10.19
C PRO A 117 -7.77 18.12 10.87
N ALA A 118 -8.77 18.89 11.30
CA ALA A 118 -8.62 20.18 11.97
C ALA A 118 -8.97 20.11 13.46
N THR A 119 -9.90 19.23 13.84
CA THR A 119 -10.33 19.04 15.24
C THR A 119 -9.64 17.84 15.89
N ASP A 120 -9.65 17.77 17.22
CA ASP A 120 -9.06 16.62 17.93
C ASP A 120 -9.87 15.33 17.72
N GLU A 121 -11.19 15.45 17.51
CA GLU A 121 -12.05 14.34 17.12
C GLU A 121 -11.68 13.82 15.72
N GLU A 122 -11.50 14.72 14.74
CA GLU A 122 -11.07 14.32 13.39
C GLU A 122 -9.69 13.67 13.40
N LYS A 123 -8.77 14.14 14.26
CA LYS A 123 -7.44 13.53 14.43
C LYS A 123 -7.55 12.11 15.01
N ASP A 124 -8.42 11.88 16.00
CA ASP A 124 -8.67 10.55 16.56
C ASP A 124 -9.26 9.60 15.51
N VAL A 125 -10.33 10.03 14.83
CA VAL A 125 -10.96 9.27 13.74
C VAL A 125 -9.96 8.92 12.66
N ARG A 126 -9.15 9.91 12.23
CA ARG A 126 -8.08 9.69 11.26
C ARG A 126 -7.07 8.66 11.74
N ALA A 127 -6.59 8.79 12.98
CA ALA A 127 -5.59 7.90 13.55
C ALA A 127 -6.10 6.45 13.58
N ARG A 128 -7.37 6.24 13.95
CA ARG A 128 -8.03 4.92 13.96
C ARG A 128 -8.15 4.33 12.56
N TYR A 129 -8.63 5.09 11.58
CA TYR A 129 -8.66 4.62 10.19
C TYR A 129 -7.26 4.33 9.61
N ASP A 130 -6.24 5.07 10.04
CA ASP A 130 -4.87 4.90 9.57
C ASP A 130 -4.22 3.60 10.10
N THR A 131 -4.78 2.97 11.13
CA THR A 131 -4.40 1.60 11.56
C THR A 131 -4.95 0.52 10.61
N ILE A 132 -6.09 0.79 9.96
CA ILE A 132 -6.80 -0.14 9.08
C ILE A 132 -6.24 -0.12 7.65
N LYS A 133 -5.81 1.06 7.17
CA LYS A 133 -5.33 1.24 5.80
C LYS A 133 -3.93 0.66 5.55
N GLY A 134 -3.66 0.33 4.30
CA GLY A 134 -2.43 -0.33 3.87
C GLY A 134 -2.36 -1.79 4.33
N SER A 135 -1.14 -2.33 4.46
CA SER A 135 -0.92 -3.73 4.87
C SER A 135 -1.08 -3.91 6.38
N ALA A 136 -2.30 -3.77 6.91
CA ALA A 136 -2.60 -3.89 8.35
C ALA A 136 -2.59 -5.35 8.86
N VAL A 137 -2.97 -6.32 8.01
CA VAL A 137 -3.14 -7.72 8.43
C VAL A 137 -1.83 -8.50 8.49
N ASN A 138 -0.97 -8.38 7.47
CA ASN A 138 0.26 -9.18 7.39
C ASN A 138 1.20 -9.00 8.59
N PRO A 139 1.45 -7.78 9.12
CA PRO A 139 2.32 -7.59 10.27
C PRO A 139 1.81 -8.27 11.54
N VAL A 140 0.50 -8.48 11.66
CA VAL A 140 -0.12 -9.14 12.82
C VAL A 140 -0.02 -10.66 12.73
N LEU A 141 -0.15 -11.23 11.53
CA LEU A 141 -0.23 -12.68 11.36
C LEU A 141 1.12 -13.37 11.08
N ARG A 142 2.15 -12.62 10.68
CA ARG A 142 3.45 -13.18 10.27
C ARG A 142 4.44 -13.25 11.44
N GLU A 143 4.09 -14.02 12.46
CA GLU A 143 4.95 -14.35 13.60
C GLU A 143 5.96 -15.45 13.25
N GLY A 144 6.65 -15.30 12.12
CA GLY A 144 7.59 -16.28 11.60
C GLY A 144 8.22 -15.87 10.28
N ASN A 145 9.15 -16.70 9.80
CA ASN A 145 9.80 -16.51 8.50
C ASN A 145 8.95 -17.07 7.34
N SER A 146 9.36 -16.80 6.11
CA SER A 146 8.63 -17.19 4.90
C SER A 146 9.28 -18.38 4.18
N ASP A 147 8.61 -19.53 4.11
CA ASP A 147 8.89 -20.59 3.11
C ASP A 147 7.95 -20.40 1.91
N ARG A 148 8.51 -19.97 0.77
CA ARG A 148 7.75 -19.78 -0.48
C ARG A 148 8.44 -20.49 -1.63
N ARG A 149 7.69 -21.38 -2.29
CA ARG A 149 8.16 -22.19 -3.42
C ARG A 149 7.00 -22.58 -4.33
N ALA A 150 7.28 -22.72 -5.62
CA ALA A 150 6.31 -23.30 -6.55
C ALA A 150 6.08 -24.78 -6.19
N ALA A 151 4.82 -25.19 -6.07
CA ALA A 151 4.50 -26.59 -5.84
C ALA A 151 4.96 -27.46 -7.02
N VAL A 152 5.46 -28.66 -6.73
CA VAL A 152 6.01 -29.58 -7.75
C VAL A 152 4.99 -29.88 -8.85
N ALA A 153 3.72 -30.09 -8.48
CA ALA A 153 2.64 -30.31 -9.45
C ALA A 153 2.45 -29.12 -10.39
N VAL A 154 2.48 -27.89 -9.86
CA VAL A 154 2.38 -26.65 -10.67
C VAL A 154 3.57 -26.52 -11.60
N LYS A 155 4.79 -26.83 -11.14
CA LYS A 155 5.99 -26.78 -11.99
C LYS A 155 5.92 -27.80 -13.13
N LYS A 156 5.51 -29.03 -12.86
CA LYS A 156 5.34 -30.08 -13.89
C LYS A 156 4.27 -29.67 -14.90
N TYR A 157 3.16 -29.10 -14.44
CA TYR A 157 2.12 -28.58 -15.33
C TYR A 157 2.64 -27.47 -16.25
N ALA A 158 3.41 -26.51 -15.73
CA ALA A 158 3.99 -25.44 -16.53
C ALA A 158 5.04 -25.93 -17.55
N GLN A 159 5.74 -27.04 -17.26
CA GLN A 159 6.65 -27.68 -18.23
C GLN A 159 5.87 -28.35 -19.37
N ALA A 160 4.76 -29.02 -19.05
CA ALA A 160 3.90 -29.65 -20.05
C ALA A 160 3.06 -28.63 -20.84
N ASN A 161 2.78 -27.47 -20.25
CA ASN A 161 1.96 -26.41 -20.80
C ASN A 161 2.70 -25.07 -20.67
N PRO A 162 3.77 -24.85 -21.46
CA PRO A 162 4.57 -23.64 -21.35
C PRO A 162 3.72 -22.41 -21.67
N HIS A 163 3.75 -21.43 -20.76
CA HIS A 163 3.10 -20.16 -20.98
C HIS A 163 3.95 -19.29 -21.92
N ARG A 164 3.29 -18.33 -22.58
CA ARG A 164 3.97 -17.38 -23.47
C ARG A 164 4.99 -16.53 -22.70
N MET A 165 6.15 -16.37 -23.31
CA MET A 165 7.25 -15.50 -22.92
C MET A 165 7.57 -14.61 -24.13
N GLY A 166 7.75 -13.31 -23.91
CA GLY A 166 8.16 -12.36 -24.93
C GLY A 166 9.55 -12.67 -25.48
N GLU A 167 9.80 -12.26 -26.71
CA GLU A 167 11.12 -12.33 -27.30
C GLU A 167 11.99 -11.19 -26.78
N TRP A 168 13.18 -11.52 -26.29
CA TRP A 168 14.19 -10.53 -25.88
C TRP A 168 15.21 -10.34 -26.99
N THR A 169 15.39 -9.09 -27.41
CA THR A 169 16.40 -8.71 -28.39
C THR A 169 17.59 -8.02 -27.71
N ALA A 170 18.78 -8.17 -28.31
CA ALA A 170 20.00 -7.52 -27.80
C ALA A 170 19.95 -5.99 -27.93
N ASP A 171 19.13 -5.47 -28.84
CA ASP A 171 18.95 -4.03 -29.09
C ASP A 171 17.88 -3.40 -28.17
N SER A 172 17.35 -4.15 -27.20
CA SER A 172 16.38 -3.63 -26.24
C SER A 172 16.97 -2.46 -25.45
N LYS A 173 16.27 -1.33 -25.48
CA LYS A 173 16.63 -0.12 -24.71
C LYS A 173 16.05 -0.12 -23.30
N THR A 174 15.31 -1.15 -22.91
CA THR A 174 14.71 -1.25 -21.57
C THR A 174 15.81 -1.27 -20.51
N ARG A 175 15.73 -0.34 -19.56
CA ARG A 175 16.69 -0.24 -18.45
C ARG A 175 15.97 0.07 -17.14
N VAL A 176 16.52 -0.46 -16.05
CA VAL A 176 16.16 -0.01 -14.70
C VAL A 176 17.06 1.16 -14.36
N SER A 177 16.46 2.20 -13.77
CA SER A 177 17.15 3.42 -13.38
C SER A 177 16.91 3.65 -11.90
N ALA A 178 17.98 3.92 -11.15
CA ALA A 178 17.92 4.18 -9.72
C ALA A 178 18.86 5.35 -9.38
N MET A 179 18.62 6.00 -8.25
CA MET A 179 19.50 7.05 -7.74
C MET A 179 20.90 6.48 -7.49
N SER A 180 21.93 7.27 -7.79
CA SER A 180 23.33 6.86 -7.59
C SER A 180 23.91 7.26 -6.22
N GLY A 181 23.09 7.86 -5.35
CA GLY A 181 23.50 8.41 -4.07
C GLY A 181 22.38 9.24 -3.42
N ASN A 182 22.51 9.50 -2.12
CA ASN A 182 21.52 10.24 -1.30
C ASN A 182 20.10 9.62 -1.29
N ASP A 183 20.01 8.33 -1.54
CA ASP A 183 18.81 7.51 -1.36
C ASP A 183 18.88 6.71 -0.06
N PHE A 184 17.85 5.90 0.20
CA PHE A 184 17.83 5.07 1.40
C PHE A 184 19.00 4.10 1.48
N PHE A 185 19.42 3.52 0.35
CA PHE A 185 20.53 2.58 0.33
C PHE A 185 21.87 3.26 0.68
N SER A 186 22.13 4.42 0.09
CA SER A 186 23.42 5.10 0.23
C SER A 186 23.60 5.81 1.57
N ASN A 187 22.48 6.14 2.25
CA ASN A 187 22.48 6.88 3.51
C ASN A 187 22.27 6.00 4.74
N GLU A 188 22.12 4.68 4.57
CA GLU A 188 21.83 3.78 5.66
C GLU A 188 23.00 3.70 6.66
N VAL A 189 22.65 3.80 7.93
CA VAL A 189 23.51 3.43 9.05
C VAL A 189 22.80 2.36 9.88
N SER A 190 23.58 1.41 10.41
CA SER A 190 23.07 0.26 11.13
C SER A 190 23.82 0.04 12.42
N ALA A 191 23.12 -0.39 13.47
CA ALA A 191 23.71 -0.79 14.73
C ALA A 191 22.98 -2.00 15.34
N THR A 192 23.74 -2.96 15.86
CA THR A 192 23.20 -4.06 16.67
C THR A 192 23.24 -3.67 18.14
N LEU A 193 22.08 -3.68 18.80
CA LEU A 193 21.95 -3.31 20.20
C LEU A 193 22.43 -4.46 21.11
N PRO A 194 23.47 -4.27 21.94
CA PRO A 194 23.98 -5.35 22.80
C PRO A 194 23.07 -5.65 24.00
N ALA A 195 22.18 -4.73 24.36
CA ALA A 195 21.23 -4.84 25.46
C ALA A 195 19.87 -4.27 25.03
N ALA A 196 18.83 -4.61 25.77
CA ALA A 196 17.53 -3.99 25.57
C ALA A 196 17.63 -2.47 25.79
N ALA A 197 16.95 -1.70 24.94
CA ALA A 197 17.01 -0.25 24.97
C ALA A 197 15.63 0.35 24.69
N THR A 198 15.38 1.54 25.25
CA THR A 198 14.28 2.40 24.82
C THR A 198 14.88 3.60 24.12
N ALA A 199 14.43 3.85 22.89
CA ALA A 199 14.93 4.90 22.04
C ALA A 199 13.88 5.99 21.81
N LYS A 200 14.38 7.18 21.48
CA LYS A 200 13.61 8.35 21.08
C LYS A 200 14.18 8.85 19.75
N ILE A 201 13.30 9.14 18.79
CA ILE A 201 13.66 9.70 17.48
C ILE A 201 13.41 11.21 17.55
N VAL A 202 14.48 12.00 17.46
CA VAL A 202 14.46 13.46 17.61
C VAL A 202 15.04 14.11 16.36
N LEU A 203 14.35 15.13 15.85
CA LEU A 203 14.87 16.06 14.87
C LEU A 203 15.37 17.30 15.60
N THR A 204 16.69 17.50 15.67
CA THR A 204 17.27 18.78 16.07
C THR A 204 17.28 19.71 14.86
N THR A 205 16.50 20.79 14.94
CA THR A 205 16.35 21.76 13.86
C THR A 205 17.58 22.69 13.74
N ALA A 206 17.66 23.47 12.66
CA ALA A 206 18.74 24.42 12.45
C ALA A 206 18.81 25.54 13.51
N SER A 207 17.70 25.82 14.22
CA SER A 207 17.67 26.76 15.35
C SER A 207 18.11 26.12 16.67
N GLY A 208 18.36 24.80 16.70
CA GLY A 208 18.69 24.03 17.90
C GLY A 208 17.48 23.53 18.70
N GLU A 209 16.25 23.71 18.19
CA GLU A 209 15.05 23.14 18.80
C GLU A 209 14.95 21.63 18.51
N ASP A 210 14.67 20.84 19.54
CA ASP A 210 14.44 19.40 19.44
C ASP A 210 12.95 19.09 19.25
N VAL A 211 12.61 18.55 18.08
CA VAL A 211 11.27 18.06 17.76
C VAL A 211 11.24 16.54 17.93
N VAL A 212 10.38 16.04 18.82
CA VAL A 212 10.20 14.61 19.03
C VAL A 212 9.35 14.03 17.92
N LEU A 213 9.95 13.21 17.05
CA LEU A 213 9.24 12.53 15.97
C LEU A 213 8.55 11.25 16.46
N LYS A 214 9.23 10.52 17.34
CA LYS A 214 8.68 9.32 17.98
C LYS A 214 9.36 9.10 19.32
N ASP A 215 8.58 8.77 20.34
CA ASP A 215 9.08 8.48 21.68
C ASP A 215 8.82 7.03 22.07
N ALA A 216 9.50 6.58 23.11
CA ALA A 216 9.30 5.29 23.78
C ALA A 216 9.35 4.07 22.83
N VAL A 217 10.32 4.02 21.92
CA VAL A 217 10.51 2.86 21.03
C VAL A 217 11.37 1.81 21.75
N SER A 218 10.77 0.70 22.16
CA SER A 218 11.48 -0.36 22.89
C SER A 218 12.05 -1.43 21.95
N TYR A 219 13.30 -1.81 22.19
CA TYR A 219 14.01 -2.84 21.44
C TYR A 219 14.58 -3.91 22.39
N PRO A 220 14.39 -5.21 22.10
CA PRO A 220 15.10 -6.28 22.78
C PRO A 220 16.61 -6.25 22.54
N ALA A 221 17.38 -6.92 23.41
CA ALA A 221 18.80 -7.16 23.18
C ALA A 221 19.01 -7.98 21.89
N GLY A 222 20.03 -7.64 21.12
CA GLY A 222 20.34 -8.26 19.83
C GLY A 222 19.58 -7.68 18.64
N THR A 223 18.69 -6.71 18.85
CA THR A 223 17.98 -6.03 17.75
C THR A 223 18.97 -5.28 16.86
N VAL A 224 18.87 -5.49 15.55
CA VAL A 224 19.52 -4.64 14.54
C VAL A 224 18.58 -3.47 14.26
N VAL A 225 19.09 -2.24 14.39
CA VAL A 225 18.34 -1.01 14.14
C VAL A 225 19.05 -0.23 13.04
N ASP A 226 18.29 0.07 12.00
CA ASP A 226 18.76 0.84 10.84
C ASP A 226 18.11 2.22 10.82
N ALA A 227 18.87 3.23 10.44
CA ALA A 227 18.38 4.58 10.19
C ALA A 227 18.88 5.04 8.82
N THR A 228 17.98 5.64 8.05
CA THR A 228 18.30 6.12 6.71
C THR A 228 17.37 7.27 6.32
N PHE A 229 17.68 7.95 5.22
CA PHE A 229 16.83 8.98 4.64
C PHE A 229 17.01 9.05 3.12
N MET A 230 16.03 9.61 2.43
CA MET A 230 16.12 9.96 1.02
C MET A 230 16.12 11.48 0.89
N SER A 231 17.09 12.03 0.16
CA SER A 231 17.16 13.47 -0.10
C SER A 231 16.13 13.86 -1.16
N ALA A 232 15.15 14.68 -0.78
CA ALA A 232 14.14 15.21 -1.70
C ALA A 232 14.79 15.93 -2.90
N LYS A 233 15.81 16.76 -2.66
CA LYS A 233 16.55 17.47 -3.71
C LYS A 233 17.22 16.51 -4.71
N ALA A 234 17.84 15.44 -4.20
CA ALA A 234 18.49 14.45 -5.05
C ALA A 234 17.47 13.63 -5.85
N LEU A 235 16.34 13.28 -5.22
CA LEU A 235 15.22 12.60 -5.87
C LEU A 235 14.64 13.46 -7.01
N ASP A 236 14.36 14.74 -6.77
CA ASP A 236 13.82 15.66 -7.78
C ASP A 236 14.78 15.76 -8.98
N SER A 237 16.07 15.96 -8.71
CA SER A 237 17.10 16.04 -9.74
C SER A 237 17.22 14.75 -10.55
N PHE A 238 17.12 13.59 -9.89
CA PHE A 238 17.13 12.29 -10.54
C PHE A 238 15.91 12.10 -11.44
N LEU A 239 14.71 12.37 -10.95
CA LEU A 239 13.47 12.22 -11.70
C LEU A 239 13.44 13.12 -12.94
N GLU A 240 13.81 14.39 -12.80
CA GLU A 240 13.92 15.32 -13.93
C GLU A 240 14.93 14.81 -14.97
N SER A 241 16.10 14.35 -14.53
CA SER A 241 17.12 13.81 -15.43
C SER A 241 16.62 12.56 -16.17
N GLU A 242 15.92 11.65 -15.49
CA GLU A 242 15.41 10.43 -16.10
C GLU A 242 14.26 10.68 -17.05
N ILE A 243 13.40 11.68 -16.80
CA ILE A 243 12.37 12.11 -17.76
C ILE A 243 13.02 12.57 -19.07
N GLU A 244 14.05 13.42 -19.01
CA GLU A 244 14.75 13.92 -20.20
C GLU A 244 15.52 12.81 -20.92
N LYS A 245 16.22 11.93 -20.20
CA LYS A 245 16.89 10.77 -20.82
C LYS A 245 15.91 9.82 -21.48
N THR A 246 14.77 9.54 -20.84
CA THR A 246 13.73 8.68 -21.42
C THR A 246 13.20 9.24 -22.73
N LYS A 247 13.02 10.57 -22.79
CA LYS A 247 12.67 11.29 -24.02
C LYS A 247 13.75 11.17 -25.09
N ALA A 248 15.01 11.37 -24.73
CA ALA A 248 16.14 11.26 -25.66
C ALA A 248 16.32 9.81 -26.20
N ASP A 249 16.10 8.82 -25.34
CA ASP A 249 16.22 7.39 -25.67
C ASP A 249 15.05 6.91 -26.56
N GLY A 250 13.93 7.64 -26.56
CA GLY A 250 12.70 7.31 -27.29
C GLY A 250 11.96 6.11 -26.70
N VAL A 251 12.01 5.94 -25.38
CA VAL A 251 11.38 4.83 -24.65
C VAL A 251 10.21 5.32 -23.78
N LEU A 252 9.47 4.39 -23.18
CA LEU A 252 8.39 4.71 -22.26
C LEU A 252 8.95 5.10 -20.88
N PHE A 253 8.45 6.20 -20.31
CA PHE A 253 8.67 6.51 -18.91
C PHE A 253 7.75 5.64 -18.04
N SER A 254 8.33 4.96 -17.05
CA SER A 254 7.59 4.22 -16.04
C SER A 254 8.19 4.41 -14.65
N LEU A 255 7.32 4.35 -13.64
CA LEU A 255 7.63 4.44 -12.23
C LEU A 255 7.04 3.22 -11.52
N HIS A 256 7.90 2.49 -10.82
CA HIS A 256 7.54 1.24 -10.15
C HIS A 256 7.77 1.37 -8.66
N MET A 257 6.68 1.44 -7.88
CA MET A 257 6.73 1.65 -6.42
C MET A 257 5.89 0.60 -5.69
N LYS A 258 5.82 0.66 -4.37
CA LYS A 258 4.99 -0.21 -3.54
C LYS A 258 4.08 0.58 -2.60
N ALA A 259 3.43 1.61 -3.13
CA ALA A 259 2.68 2.65 -2.41
C ALA A 259 1.73 2.15 -1.31
N THR A 260 1.05 1.02 -1.54
CA THR A 260 0.10 0.46 -0.57
C THR A 260 0.79 -0.19 0.64
N MET A 261 1.91 -0.87 0.41
CA MET A 261 2.69 -1.51 1.49
C MET A 261 3.52 -0.45 2.22
N MET A 262 4.23 0.37 1.46
CA MET A 262 5.06 1.46 1.94
C MET A 262 4.23 2.74 2.09
N LYS A 263 3.17 2.66 2.91
CA LYS A 263 2.06 3.64 2.99
C LYS A 263 2.44 5.08 3.39
N VAL A 264 3.71 5.31 3.73
CA VAL A 264 4.24 6.63 4.11
C VAL A 264 5.25 7.11 3.07
N SER A 265 6.33 6.37 2.83
CA SER A 265 7.43 6.78 1.93
C SER A 265 7.01 6.87 0.47
N ASP A 266 6.39 5.81 -0.05
CA ASP A 266 6.23 5.64 -1.49
C ASP A 266 5.19 6.60 -2.09
N PRO A 267 4.06 6.93 -1.43
CA PRO A 267 3.18 8.00 -1.88
C PRO A 267 3.89 9.36 -1.96
N ILE A 268 4.85 9.65 -1.07
CA ILE A 268 5.64 10.89 -1.11
C ILE A 268 6.57 10.86 -2.34
N ILE A 269 7.31 9.76 -2.54
CA ILE A 269 8.19 9.58 -3.72
C ILE A 269 7.39 9.68 -5.02
N PHE A 270 6.19 9.08 -5.06
CA PHE A 270 5.28 9.18 -6.19
C PHE A 270 4.85 10.62 -6.45
N GLY A 271 4.54 11.39 -5.40
CA GLY A 271 4.22 12.81 -5.52
C GLY A 271 5.37 13.64 -6.08
N HIS A 272 6.62 13.32 -5.72
CA HIS A 272 7.80 13.91 -6.37
C HIS A 272 7.86 13.60 -7.87
N ALA A 273 7.53 12.37 -8.28
CA ALA A 273 7.47 12.02 -9.70
C ALA A 273 6.35 12.77 -10.46
N VAL A 274 5.17 12.93 -9.87
CA VAL A 274 4.09 13.75 -10.45
C VAL A 274 4.51 15.21 -10.59
N LYS A 275 5.17 15.77 -9.56
CA LYS A 275 5.71 17.14 -9.60
C LYS A 275 6.80 17.31 -10.66
N ALA A 276 7.74 16.36 -10.75
CA ALA A 276 8.79 16.39 -11.77
C ALA A 276 8.21 16.31 -13.19
N TRP A 277 7.20 15.44 -13.39
CA TRP A 277 6.50 15.32 -14.67
C TRP A 277 5.85 16.64 -15.09
N LEU A 278 5.08 17.25 -14.20
CA LEU A 278 4.34 18.50 -14.42
C LEU A 278 5.06 19.76 -13.91
N LYS A 279 6.40 19.73 -13.83
CA LYS A 279 7.18 20.81 -13.20
C LYS A 279 6.78 22.23 -13.65
N PRO A 280 6.66 22.52 -14.97
CA PRO A 280 6.25 23.86 -15.42
C PRO A 280 4.85 24.27 -14.92
N VAL A 281 3.92 23.32 -14.81
CA VAL A 281 2.56 23.57 -14.30
C VAL A 281 2.59 23.89 -12.81
N PHE A 282 3.39 23.17 -12.01
CA PHE A 282 3.55 23.46 -10.58
C PHE A 282 4.25 24.80 -10.33
N GLU A 283 5.24 25.16 -11.15
CA GLU A 283 5.91 26.46 -11.07
C GLU A 283 4.95 27.61 -11.39
N GLN A 284 4.05 27.44 -12.38
CA GLN A 284 3.12 28.49 -12.79
C GLN A 284 1.85 28.56 -11.94
N TYR A 285 1.28 27.43 -11.53
CA TYR A 285 -0.05 27.34 -10.91
C TYR A 285 -0.06 26.68 -9.53
N GLY A 286 1.11 26.47 -8.91
CA GLY A 286 1.24 25.73 -7.65
C GLY A 286 0.33 26.21 -6.52
N ASP A 287 0.23 27.53 -6.30
CA ASP A 287 -0.63 28.10 -5.27
C ASP A 287 -2.12 27.91 -5.56
N LYS A 288 -2.52 28.04 -6.84
CA LYS A 288 -3.90 27.80 -7.29
C LYS A 288 -4.27 26.32 -7.14
N MET A 289 -3.41 25.41 -7.58
CA MET A 289 -3.58 23.97 -7.38
C MET A 289 -3.67 23.61 -5.90
N LYS A 290 -2.83 24.21 -5.05
CA LYS A 290 -2.90 24.00 -3.59
C LYS A 290 -4.22 24.48 -3.00
N ALA A 291 -4.74 25.63 -3.45
CA ALA A 291 -6.05 26.14 -3.02
C ALA A 291 -7.22 25.23 -3.46
N LEU A 292 -7.08 24.53 -4.58
CA LEU A 292 -8.01 23.49 -5.05
C LEU A 292 -7.83 22.14 -4.31
N GLY A 293 -6.92 22.07 -3.34
CA GLY A 293 -6.65 20.87 -2.54
C GLY A 293 -5.85 19.80 -3.29
N VAL A 294 -5.14 20.14 -4.36
CA VAL A 294 -4.31 19.18 -5.10
C VAL A 294 -3.23 18.59 -4.18
N ASN A 295 -3.21 17.26 -4.11
CA ASN A 295 -2.15 16.51 -3.45
C ASN A 295 -1.46 15.58 -4.45
N PRO A 296 -0.21 15.89 -4.88
CA PRO A 296 0.52 15.06 -5.84
C PRO A 296 0.74 13.62 -5.37
N ASN A 297 0.76 13.38 -4.06
CA ASN A 297 0.92 12.05 -3.48
C ASN A 297 -0.30 11.15 -3.75
N SER A 298 -1.46 11.74 -4.07
CA SER A 298 -2.68 11.03 -4.48
C SER A 298 -2.69 10.66 -5.96
N GLY A 299 -1.71 11.13 -6.73
CA GLY A 299 -1.53 10.86 -8.15
C GLY A 299 -2.26 11.82 -9.10
N LEU A 300 -1.95 11.68 -10.39
CA LEU A 300 -2.45 12.55 -11.44
C LEU A 300 -3.97 12.46 -11.61
N GLY A 301 -4.59 11.31 -11.30
CA GLY A 301 -6.05 11.16 -11.38
C GLY A 301 -6.80 12.09 -10.41
N ASP A 302 -6.35 12.17 -9.15
CA ASP A 302 -6.91 13.10 -8.15
C ASP A 302 -6.62 14.55 -8.53
N LEU A 303 -5.40 14.85 -8.99
CA LEU A 303 -5.03 16.18 -9.47
C LEU A 303 -5.97 16.64 -10.60
N LEU A 304 -6.13 15.83 -11.64
CA LEU A 304 -6.99 16.13 -12.79
C LEU A 304 -8.45 16.34 -12.36
N ALA A 305 -8.96 15.52 -11.43
CA ALA A 305 -10.32 15.66 -10.92
C ALA A 305 -10.56 17.00 -10.21
N ARG A 306 -9.53 17.54 -9.52
CA ARG A 306 -9.59 18.82 -8.79
C ARG A 306 -9.43 20.04 -9.69
N VAL A 307 -8.66 19.94 -10.77
CA VAL A 307 -8.39 21.07 -11.69
C VAL A 307 -9.22 21.05 -12.97
N LYS A 308 -10.11 20.06 -13.15
CA LYS A 308 -10.91 19.87 -14.38
C LYS A 308 -11.69 21.10 -14.84
N ASP A 309 -12.09 21.97 -13.90
CA ASP A 309 -12.89 23.17 -14.17
C ASP A 309 -12.01 24.41 -14.42
N ASP A 310 -10.68 24.24 -14.43
CA ASP A 310 -9.68 25.29 -14.61
C ASP A 310 -8.97 25.15 -15.97
N ALA A 311 -9.52 25.83 -16.98
CA ALA A 311 -9.07 25.68 -18.38
C ALA A 311 -7.58 26.02 -18.58
N ASP A 312 -7.04 27.00 -17.84
CA ASP A 312 -5.64 27.43 -17.96
C ASP A 312 -4.68 26.36 -17.44
N ILE A 313 -5.03 25.73 -16.30
CA ILE A 313 -4.25 24.62 -15.73
C ILE A 313 -4.33 23.40 -16.67
N MET A 314 -5.53 23.05 -17.15
CA MET A 314 -5.72 21.92 -18.06
C MET A 314 -4.91 22.09 -19.35
N ALA A 315 -4.95 23.27 -19.96
CA ALA A 315 -4.16 23.57 -21.16
C ALA A 315 -2.65 23.48 -20.91
N ALA A 316 -2.18 23.92 -19.74
CA ALA A 316 -0.77 23.80 -19.37
C ALA A 316 -0.34 22.34 -19.15
N ILE A 317 -1.20 21.52 -18.55
CA ILE A 317 -0.98 20.07 -18.39
C ILE A 317 -0.89 19.40 -19.76
N ASP A 318 -1.79 19.71 -20.69
CA ASP A 318 -1.79 19.16 -22.04
C ASP A 318 -0.52 19.55 -22.81
N ALA A 319 -0.10 20.81 -22.71
CA ALA A 319 1.12 21.31 -23.33
C ALA A 319 2.37 20.58 -22.80
N VAL A 320 2.51 20.46 -21.47
CA VAL A 320 3.63 19.72 -20.88
C VAL A 320 3.58 18.24 -21.27
N THR A 321 2.40 17.62 -21.26
CA THR A 321 2.24 16.21 -21.62
C THR A 321 2.65 15.95 -23.08
N ALA A 322 2.35 16.87 -24.00
CA ALA A 322 2.77 16.77 -25.40
C ALA A 322 4.30 16.88 -25.60
N GLU A 323 5.01 17.53 -24.67
CA GLU A 323 6.46 17.67 -24.71
C GLU A 323 7.22 16.54 -23.99
N ARG A 324 6.54 15.79 -23.12
CA ARG A 324 7.14 14.71 -22.32
C ARG A 324 7.32 13.41 -23.12
N PRO A 325 8.17 12.48 -22.68
CA PRO A 325 8.23 11.15 -23.32
C PRO A 325 6.86 10.45 -23.23
N PRO A 326 6.59 9.45 -24.08
CA PRO A 326 5.43 8.59 -23.88
C PRO A 326 5.53 7.88 -22.51
N MET A 327 4.40 7.69 -21.83
CA MET A 327 4.33 7.06 -20.52
C MET A 327 3.77 5.64 -20.60
N TYR A 328 4.22 4.76 -19.72
CA TYR A 328 3.58 3.47 -19.49
C TYR A 328 2.10 3.64 -19.13
N MET A 329 1.24 2.82 -19.74
CA MET A 329 -0.21 2.90 -19.59
C MET A 329 -0.74 1.75 -18.75
N VAL A 330 -1.56 2.07 -17.75
CA VAL A 330 -2.36 1.09 -17.02
C VAL A 330 -3.58 0.69 -17.85
N ASN A 331 -4.21 1.68 -18.52
CA ASN A 331 -5.30 1.45 -19.45
C ASN A 331 -5.26 2.51 -20.56
N SER A 332 -4.78 2.13 -21.75
CA SER A 332 -4.65 3.05 -22.89
C SER A 332 -5.99 3.56 -23.41
N ASP A 333 -7.02 2.72 -23.44
CA ASP A 333 -8.36 3.09 -23.96
C ASP A 333 -9.03 4.19 -23.12
N LYS A 334 -8.66 4.27 -21.84
CA LYS A 334 -9.16 5.27 -20.89
C LYS A 334 -8.16 6.39 -20.59
N GLY A 335 -6.99 6.39 -21.22
CA GLY A 335 -5.93 7.35 -20.94
C GLY A 335 -5.32 7.23 -19.53
N ILE A 336 -5.49 6.09 -18.84
CA ILE A 336 -4.96 5.90 -17.49
C ILE A 336 -3.48 5.51 -17.59
N THR A 337 -2.63 6.41 -17.14
CA THR A 337 -1.16 6.29 -17.18
C THR A 337 -0.59 5.79 -15.86
N ASN A 338 0.69 5.43 -15.84
CA ASN A 338 1.44 5.03 -14.65
C ASN A 338 1.35 6.03 -13.49
N LEU A 339 1.22 7.34 -13.78
CA LEU A 339 1.17 8.38 -12.76
C LEU A 339 -0.26 8.69 -12.27
N HIS A 340 -1.30 8.02 -12.77
CA HIS A 340 -2.69 8.30 -12.36
C HIS A 340 -2.99 7.92 -10.92
N VAL A 341 -2.64 6.69 -10.51
CA VAL A 341 -2.91 6.18 -9.16
C VAL A 341 -1.65 5.51 -8.61
N PRO A 342 -1.16 5.90 -7.41
CA PRO A 342 0.09 5.37 -6.84
C PRO A 342 0.14 3.85 -6.68
N SER A 343 -1.02 3.21 -6.54
CA SER A 343 -1.16 1.78 -6.30
C SER A 343 -1.38 0.93 -7.56
N ASP A 344 -1.49 1.52 -8.75
CA ASP A 344 -1.79 0.75 -9.97
C ASP A 344 -0.58 -0.05 -10.46
N VAL A 345 0.63 0.55 -10.38
CA VAL A 345 1.88 -0.06 -10.86
C VAL A 345 2.76 -0.46 -9.67
N ILE A 346 2.55 -1.69 -9.21
CA ILE A 346 3.23 -2.23 -8.02
C ILE A 346 4.52 -2.97 -8.44
N ILE A 347 5.68 -2.56 -7.92
CA ILE A 347 7.01 -2.99 -8.41
C ILE A 347 7.20 -4.51 -8.48
N ASP A 348 6.73 -5.26 -7.47
CA ASP A 348 6.93 -6.72 -7.40
C ASP A 348 5.99 -7.52 -8.33
N ALA A 349 4.97 -6.88 -8.90
CA ALA A 349 4.12 -7.47 -9.93
C ALA A 349 4.44 -6.92 -11.34
N SER A 350 4.62 -5.61 -11.43
CA SER A 350 4.86 -4.90 -12.70
C SER A 350 6.22 -5.22 -13.32
N MET A 351 7.29 -5.32 -12.52
CA MET A 351 8.62 -5.64 -13.05
C MET A 351 8.69 -7.06 -13.64
N PRO A 352 8.21 -8.13 -12.98
CA PRO A 352 8.14 -9.45 -13.61
C PRO A 352 7.23 -9.49 -14.84
N ALA A 353 6.11 -8.76 -14.84
CA ALA A 353 5.22 -8.69 -15.99
C ALA A 353 5.90 -8.03 -17.21
N LEU A 354 6.63 -6.92 -16.99
CA LEU A 354 7.45 -6.28 -18.01
C LEU A 354 8.57 -7.18 -18.51
N ILE A 355 9.24 -7.91 -17.61
CA ILE A 355 10.34 -8.80 -17.99
C ILE A 355 9.83 -9.99 -18.81
N ARG A 356 8.62 -10.47 -18.49
CA ARG A 356 7.97 -11.57 -19.19
C ARG A 356 7.45 -11.19 -20.57
N GLY A 357 6.91 -9.97 -20.70
CA GLY A 357 6.22 -9.45 -21.89
C GLY A 357 7.14 -9.31 -23.09
#